data_AF-A0A7K5CZ10-F1
#
_entry.id   AF-A0A7K5CZ10-F1
#
_cell.length_a   1.000
_cell.length_b   1.000
_cell.length_c   1.000
_cell.angle_alpha   90.00
_cell.angle_beta   90.00
_cell.angle_gamma   90.00
#
_symmetry.space_group_name_H-M   'P 1'
#
loop_
_entity.id
_entity.type
_entity.pdbx_description
1 polymer ?
#
loop_
_entity_poly.entity_id
_entity_poly.type
_entity_poly.pdbx_seq_one_letter_code
_entity_poly.pdbx_strand_id
1 'polypeptide(L)'
;AKGRFLKIAEVGAGGNKSRLTLSMSVAVEFRDYLGDFIEHYAQLGPSQPPELAQAADEPRRALKSEFLVRENRKYYLDLKENQRGRFLRIRQTVNRGPGLGSTQGQTIALPAQGLIEFRDALAKLIDDYGVEEEPAELPEGTSLTVDNKRFFFDVGSNKYGVFMRVSEVKPTYRNSITVPYKVWAKFGHTFCKYSDEMKKIQEK
;
A
#
# COMPACT_ATOMS: atom_id res chain seq x y z
N ALA A 1 -2.57 1.85 17.17
CA ALA A 1 -1.82 3.08 16.81
C ALA A 1 -1.65 3.09 15.29
N LYS A 2 -1.70 4.23 14.59
CA LYS A 2 -1.38 4.27 13.14
C LYS A 2 0.05 3.74 12.99
N GLY A 3 0.24 2.69 12.20
CA GLY A 3 1.55 2.02 12.03
C GLY A 3 2.66 2.95 11.53
N ARG A 4 3.90 2.47 11.53
CA ARG A 4 5.06 3.22 11.03
C ARG A 4 4.93 3.49 9.53
N PHE A 5 5.36 4.67 9.10
CA PHE A 5 5.35 5.07 7.70
C PHE A 5 6.53 6.00 7.40
N LEU A 6 6.95 6.02 6.15
CA LEU A 6 7.96 6.94 5.64
C LEU A 6 7.26 8.12 4.94
N LYS A 7 7.73 9.34 5.18
CA LYS A 7 7.25 10.52 4.47
C LYS A 7 8.42 11.21 3.77
N ILE A 8 8.34 11.27 2.45
CA ILE A 8 9.32 11.94 1.59
C ILE A 8 8.76 13.30 1.25
N ALA A 9 9.54 14.36 1.45
CA ALA A 9 9.17 15.72 1.09
C ALA A 9 10.20 16.25 0.09
N GLU A 10 9.74 16.69 -1.07
CA GLU A 10 10.53 17.42 -2.04
C GLU A 10 10.22 18.91 -1.86
N VAL A 11 11.26 19.73 -1.80
CA VAL A 11 11.15 21.18 -1.75
C VAL A 11 11.83 21.71 -3.01
N GLY A 12 11.03 22.19 -3.96
CA GLY A 12 11.54 22.79 -5.18
C GLY A 12 12.23 24.12 -4.90
N ALA A 13 13.08 24.56 -5.84
CA ALA A 13 13.83 25.82 -5.72
C ALA A 13 12.94 27.06 -5.51
N GLY A 14 11.69 27.02 -5.98
CA GLY A 14 10.68 28.08 -5.76
C GLY A 14 9.86 27.93 -4.47
N GLY A 15 10.25 27.07 -3.53
CA GLY A 15 9.55 26.86 -2.26
C GLY A 15 8.32 25.94 -2.33
N ASN A 16 7.96 25.47 -3.52
CA ASN A 16 6.87 24.50 -3.70
C ASN A 16 7.21 23.18 -3.00
N LYS A 17 6.28 22.67 -2.20
CA LYS A 17 6.45 21.43 -1.43
C LYS A 17 5.56 20.33 -1.96
N SER A 18 6.18 19.28 -2.47
CA SER A 18 5.53 18.01 -2.80
C SER A 18 5.84 16.99 -1.71
N ARG A 19 4.91 16.06 -1.47
CA ARG A 19 5.10 15.02 -0.44
C ARG A 19 4.53 13.70 -0.91
N LEU A 20 5.20 12.63 -0.52
CA LEU A 20 4.80 11.25 -0.74
C LEU A 20 4.83 10.51 0.60
N THR A 21 3.84 9.66 0.88
CA THR A 21 3.77 8.87 2.12
C THR A 21 3.70 7.39 1.79
N LEU A 22 4.69 6.63 2.23
CA LEU A 22 4.85 5.20 1.97
C LEU A 22 4.66 4.40 3.26
N SER A 23 4.00 3.23 3.18
CA SER A 23 4.09 2.25 4.27
C SER A 23 5.50 1.64 4.29
N MET A 24 5.92 1.04 5.41
CA MET A 24 7.23 0.37 5.47
C MET A 24 7.35 -0.76 4.45
N SER A 25 6.29 -1.55 4.25
CA SER A 25 6.26 -2.59 3.20
C SER A 25 6.52 -2.02 1.80
N VAL A 26 5.88 -0.89 1.47
CA VAL A 26 6.07 -0.20 0.19
C VAL A 26 7.47 0.41 0.09
N ALA A 27 8.06 0.84 1.21
CA ALA A 27 9.41 1.39 1.22
C ALA A 27 10.46 0.32 0.84
N VAL A 28 10.28 -0.94 1.26
CA VAL A 28 11.15 -2.07 0.86
C VAL A 28 11.09 -2.29 -0.65
N GLU A 29 9.90 -2.49 -1.21
CA GLU A 29 9.74 -2.69 -2.66
C GLU A 29 10.25 -1.46 -3.44
N PHE A 30 10.02 -0.25 -2.91
CA PHE A 30 10.53 0.98 -3.51
C PHE A 30 12.07 1.05 -3.53
N ARG A 31 12.75 0.59 -2.47
CA ARG A 31 14.22 0.49 -2.41
C ARG A 31 14.76 -0.44 -3.49
N ASP A 32 14.09 -1.55 -3.73
CA ASP A 32 14.51 -2.54 -4.73
C ASP A 32 14.35 -1.98 -6.15
N TYR A 33 13.20 -1.38 -6.47
CA TYR A 33 13.00 -0.69 -7.75
C TYR A 33 14.02 0.43 -8.00
N LEU A 34 14.41 1.18 -6.96
CA LEU A 34 15.46 2.20 -7.10
C LEU A 34 16.78 1.58 -7.59
N GLY A 35 17.13 0.37 -7.14
CA GLY A 35 18.27 -0.39 -7.66
C GLY A 35 18.17 -0.58 -9.18
N ASP A 36 17.04 -1.09 -9.65
CA ASP A 36 16.81 -1.33 -11.08
C ASP A 36 16.84 -0.05 -11.92
N PHE A 37 16.42 1.09 -11.36
CA PHE A 37 16.49 2.39 -12.03
C PHE A 37 17.93 2.94 -12.06
N ILE A 38 18.71 2.74 -11.01
CA ILE A 38 20.11 3.13 -10.93
C ILE A 38 20.93 2.36 -11.97
N GLU A 39 20.74 1.05 -12.05
CA GLU A 39 21.45 0.20 -13.03
C GLU A 39 21.11 0.63 -14.46
N HIS A 40 19.83 0.85 -14.74
CA HIS A 40 19.42 1.34 -16.05
C HIS A 40 20.02 2.72 -16.34
N TYR A 41 19.99 3.65 -15.38
CA TYR A 41 20.57 4.99 -15.52
C TYR A 41 22.09 4.95 -15.80
N ALA A 42 22.82 4.02 -15.19
CA ALA A 42 24.26 3.85 -15.42
C ALA A 42 24.59 3.36 -16.85
N GLN A 43 23.65 2.64 -17.49
CA GLN A 43 23.79 2.18 -18.88
C GLN A 43 23.40 3.26 -19.89
N LEU A 44 22.69 4.30 -19.47
CA LEU A 44 22.34 5.41 -20.34
C LEU A 44 23.57 6.29 -20.58
N GLY A 45 24.00 6.39 -21.84
CA GLY A 45 25.06 7.31 -22.27
C GLY A 45 24.76 8.79 -21.97
N PRO A 46 25.62 9.72 -22.43
CA PRO A 46 25.43 11.16 -22.17
C PRO A 46 24.04 11.64 -22.60
N SER A 47 23.46 12.54 -21.82
CA SER A 47 22.16 13.15 -22.13
C SER A 47 22.18 13.83 -23.49
N GLN A 48 21.06 13.78 -24.20
CA GLN A 48 20.97 14.34 -25.55
C GLN A 48 21.27 15.85 -25.53
N PRO A 49 21.99 16.38 -26.53
CA PRO A 49 22.22 17.81 -26.67
C PRO A 49 20.90 18.61 -26.61
N PRO A 50 20.89 19.78 -25.97
CA PRO A 50 19.69 20.60 -25.82
C PRO A 50 19.05 21.00 -27.15
N GLU A 51 19.83 21.08 -28.24
CA GLU A 51 19.34 21.38 -29.59
C GLU A 51 18.45 20.26 -30.17
N LEU A 52 18.82 18.99 -29.95
CA LEU A 52 17.99 17.83 -30.31
C LEU A 52 16.81 17.64 -29.33
N ALA A 53 16.92 18.21 -28.12
CA ALA A 53 15.87 18.18 -27.12
C ALA A 53 14.72 19.17 -27.38
N GLN A 54 14.96 20.24 -28.15
CA GLN A 54 13.96 21.26 -28.48
C GLN A 54 13.08 20.88 -29.69
N ALA A 55 13.54 19.99 -30.58
CA ALA A 55 12.82 19.63 -31.80
C ALA A 55 11.70 18.57 -31.59
N ALA A 56 11.62 17.97 -30.40
CA ALA A 56 10.62 16.93 -30.09
C ALA A 56 9.61 17.46 -29.06
N ASP A 57 8.56 18.12 -29.54
CA ASP A 57 7.38 18.58 -28.77
C ASP A 57 6.41 17.43 -28.40
N GLU A 58 6.85 16.17 -28.53
CA GLU A 58 6.09 15.03 -28.02
C GLU A 58 6.33 14.88 -26.51
N PRO A 59 5.30 14.46 -25.73
CA PRO A 59 5.49 14.18 -24.31
C PRO A 59 6.47 13.02 -24.17
N ARG A 60 7.77 13.33 -23.96
CA ARG A 60 8.85 12.34 -23.88
C ARG A 60 8.40 11.15 -23.05
N ARG A 61 8.29 10.01 -23.73
CA ARG A 61 8.02 8.70 -23.14
C ARG A 61 9.08 8.47 -22.07
N ALA A 62 8.68 7.90 -20.94
CA ALA A 62 9.64 7.57 -19.89
C ALA A 62 10.73 6.65 -20.46
N LEU A 63 11.98 6.90 -20.07
CA LEU A 63 13.14 6.06 -20.41
C LEU A 63 12.97 4.66 -19.82
N LYS A 64 12.41 4.59 -18.61
CA LYS A 64 11.97 3.37 -17.93
C LYS A 64 10.74 3.71 -17.09
N SER A 65 9.76 2.82 -17.05
CA SER A 65 8.57 2.94 -16.22
C SER A 65 8.32 1.66 -15.45
N GLU A 66 8.06 1.80 -14.16
CA GLU A 66 7.62 0.72 -13.28
C GLU A 66 6.37 1.15 -12.52
N PHE A 67 5.61 0.20 -11.98
CA PHE A 67 4.53 0.51 -11.08
C PHE A 67 4.41 -0.48 -9.94
N LEU A 68 4.01 0.03 -8.78
CA LEU A 68 3.75 -0.74 -7.58
C LEU A 68 2.29 -0.57 -7.18
N VAL A 69 1.63 -1.68 -6.84
CA VAL A 69 0.26 -1.68 -6.34
C VAL A 69 0.24 -2.22 -4.93
N ARG A 70 -0.32 -1.45 -3.99
CA ARG A 70 -0.54 -1.89 -2.61
C ARG A 70 -1.88 -1.39 -2.12
N GLU A 71 -2.72 -2.29 -1.62
CA GLU A 71 -4.10 -2.00 -1.22
C GLU A 71 -4.88 -1.29 -2.36
N ASN A 72 -5.38 -0.08 -2.12
CA ASN A 72 -6.05 0.76 -3.11
C ASN A 72 -5.16 1.87 -3.67
N ARG A 73 -3.83 1.75 -3.55
CA ARG A 73 -2.86 2.74 -4.02
C ARG A 73 -2.01 2.16 -5.14
N LYS A 74 -1.78 2.97 -6.17
CA LYS A 74 -0.85 2.66 -7.26
C LYS A 74 0.22 3.74 -7.32
N TYR A 75 1.47 3.32 -7.28
CA TYR A 75 2.63 4.17 -7.41
C TYR A 75 3.20 3.95 -8.81
N TYR A 76 3.35 5.02 -9.58
CA TYR A 76 3.98 5.02 -10.90
C TYR A 76 5.35 5.64 -10.76
N LEU A 77 6.38 4.95 -11.25
CA LEU A 77 7.77 5.38 -11.21
C LEU A 77 8.25 5.54 -12.66
N ASP A 78 8.46 6.78 -13.09
CA ASP A 78 8.88 7.08 -14.46
C ASP A 78 10.25 7.76 -14.45
N LEU A 79 11.28 7.11 -14.98
CA LEU A 79 12.55 7.78 -15.26
C LEU A 79 12.38 8.62 -16.54
N LYS A 80 12.57 9.93 -16.44
CA LYS A 80 12.36 10.88 -17.54
C LYS A 80 13.60 11.75 -17.75
N GLU A 81 13.71 12.33 -18.95
CA GLU A 81 14.77 13.27 -19.32
C GLU A 81 14.18 14.60 -19.80
N ASN A 82 14.64 15.71 -19.22
CA ASN A 82 14.31 17.07 -19.64
C ASN A 82 15.60 17.88 -19.89
N GLN A 83 15.45 19.17 -20.22
CA GLN A 83 16.58 20.08 -20.45
C GLN A 83 17.50 20.26 -19.23
N ARG A 84 17.02 19.95 -18.02
CA ARG A 84 17.79 20.03 -16.77
C ARG A 84 18.47 18.70 -16.42
N GLY A 85 18.26 17.65 -17.20
CA GLY A 85 18.81 16.32 -16.99
C GLY A 85 17.75 15.24 -16.74
N ARG A 86 18.20 14.11 -16.18
CA ARG A 86 17.35 12.94 -15.91
C ARG A 86 16.81 12.96 -14.48
N PHE A 87 15.56 12.56 -14.31
CA PHE A 87 14.88 12.52 -13.02
C PHE A 87 13.87 11.38 -12.96
N LEU A 88 13.72 10.77 -11.78
CA LEU A 88 12.69 9.79 -11.48
C LEU A 88 11.46 10.50 -10.93
N ARG A 89 10.34 10.42 -11.65
CA ARG A 89 9.05 10.96 -11.22
C ARG A 89 8.24 9.85 -10.56
N ILE A 90 7.85 10.08 -9.31
CA ILE A 90 7.05 9.11 -8.55
C ILE A 90 5.67 9.71 -8.31
N ARG A 91 4.62 9.08 -8.84
CA ARG A 91 3.23 9.51 -8.70
C ARG A 91 2.41 8.44 -7.99
N GLN A 92 1.83 8.79 -6.86
CA GLN A 92 0.84 7.97 -6.17
C GLN A 92 -0.57 8.37 -6.59
N THR A 93 -1.35 7.41 -7.08
CA THR A 93 -2.79 7.52 -7.23
C THR A 93 -3.50 6.62 -6.23
N VAL A 94 -4.73 6.98 -5.88
CA VAL A 94 -5.61 6.15 -5.05
C VAL A 94 -6.79 5.75 -5.92
N ASN A 95 -7.01 4.45 -6.08
CA ASN A 95 -8.22 3.93 -6.71
C ASN A 95 -9.36 4.09 -5.71
N ARG A 96 -10.06 5.22 -5.81
CA ARG A 96 -11.41 5.35 -5.25
C ARG A 96 -12.37 4.97 -6.39
N GLY A 97 -13.34 4.09 -6.10
CA GLY A 97 -14.24 3.56 -7.11
C GLY A 97 -15.00 4.62 -7.92
N PRO A 98 -15.82 4.21 -8.91
CA PRO A 98 -16.50 5.14 -9.79
C PRO A 98 -17.34 6.14 -8.98
N GLY A 99 -17.09 7.44 -9.16
CA GLY A 99 -17.91 8.52 -8.57
C GLY A 99 -17.28 9.33 -7.44
N LEU A 100 -16.12 8.95 -6.89
CA LEU A 100 -15.34 9.84 -6.01
C LEU A 100 -14.17 10.42 -6.79
N GLY A 101 -14.28 11.70 -7.16
CA GLY A 101 -13.34 12.44 -8.00
C GLY A 101 -11.86 12.19 -7.67
N SER A 102 -11.01 12.24 -8.70
CA SER A 102 -9.57 12.06 -8.56
C SER A 102 -8.98 13.12 -7.63
N THR A 103 -8.75 12.77 -6.36
CA THR A 103 -7.86 13.59 -5.52
C THR A 103 -6.52 13.66 -6.22
N GLN A 104 -6.03 14.88 -6.50
CA GLN A 104 -4.72 15.13 -7.12
C GLN A 104 -3.69 14.17 -6.52
N GLY A 105 -3.16 13.27 -7.36
CA GLY A 105 -2.19 12.27 -6.93
C GLY A 105 -0.96 12.96 -6.32
N GLN A 106 -0.42 12.39 -5.24
CA GLN A 106 0.83 12.86 -4.67
C GLN A 106 1.96 12.56 -5.63
N THR A 107 2.73 13.57 -6.04
CA THR A 107 3.84 13.39 -6.98
C THR A 107 5.09 14.04 -6.42
N ILE A 108 6.23 13.36 -6.52
CA ILE A 108 7.57 13.91 -6.27
C ILE A 108 8.48 13.63 -7.48
N ALA A 109 9.54 14.41 -7.63
CA ALA A 109 10.59 14.21 -8.61
C ALA A 109 11.96 14.14 -7.91
N LEU A 110 12.71 13.08 -8.18
CA LEU A 110 14.05 12.85 -7.65
C LEU A 110 15.08 12.97 -8.78
N PRO A 111 16.12 13.81 -8.68
CA PRO A 111 17.20 13.84 -9.66
C PRO A 111 17.89 12.47 -9.77
N ALA A 112 18.17 12.00 -10.99
CA ALA A 112 18.77 10.68 -11.22
C ALA A 112 20.14 10.54 -10.54
N GLN A 113 20.92 11.63 -10.51
CA GLN A 113 22.24 11.71 -9.87
C GLN A 113 22.20 11.35 -8.38
N GLY A 114 21.09 11.66 -7.69
CA GLY A 114 20.95 11.43 -6.24
C GLY A 114 20.28 10.11 -5.87
N LEU A 115 19.95 9.24 -6.85
CA LEU A 115 19.19 8.02 -6.56
C LEU A 115 19.97 7.02 -5.71
N ILE A 116 21.29 6.95 -5.86
CA ILE A 116 22.15 6.05 -5.06
C ILE A 116 22.11 6.46 -3.58
N GLU A 117 22.42 7.73 -3.29
CA GLU A 117 22.39 8.26 -1.92
C GLU A 117 21.00 8.12 -1.30
N PHE A 118 19.95 8.38 -2.09
CA PHE A 118 18.57 8.25 -1.64
C PHE A 118 18.22 6.79 -1.33
N ARG A 119 18.63 5.84 -2.18
CA ARG A 119 18.44 4.40 -1.95
C ARG A 119 19.15 3.95 -0.68
N ASP A 120 20.38 4.38 -0.45
CA ASP A 120 21.18 3.96 0.70
C ASP A 120 20.62 4.55 2.01
N ALA A 121 20.19 5.81 1.99
CA ALA A 121 19.48 6.42 3.12
C ALA A 121 18.14 5.70 3.41
N LEU A 122 17.42 5.31 2.36
CA LEU A 122 16.19 4.54 2.50
C LEU A 122 16.44 3.15 3.07
N ALA A 123 17.47 2.45 2.58
CA ALA A 123 17.87 1.13 3.08
C ALA A 123 18.20 1.20 4.57
N LYS A 124 19.02 2.17 5.00
CA LYS A 124 19.32 2.37 6.42
C LYS A 124 18.06 2.60 7.27
N LEU A 125 17.12 3.42 6.80
CA LEU A 125 15.86 3.66 7.53
C LEU A 125 14.98 2.40 7.60
N ILE A 126 15.04 1.54 6.58
CA ILE A 126 14.36 0.25 6.58
C ILE A 126 15.07 -0.72 7.54
N ASP A 127 16.39 -0.75 7.58
CA ASP A 127 17.11 -1.65 8.49
C ASP A 127 16.92 -1.21 9.96
N ASP A 128 16.93 0.10 10.23
CA ASP A 128 16.78 0.65 11.59
C ASP A 128 15.32 0.61 12.10
N TYR A 129 14.33 0.77 11.21
CA TYR A 129 12.92 0.98 11.60
C TYR A 129 11.90 0.12 10.87
N GLY A 130 12.32 -0.60 9.84
CA GLY A 130 11.54 -1.61 9.15
C GLY A 130 11.21 -2.70 10.14
N VAL A 131 9.93 -2.77 10.48
CA VAL A 131 9.41 -3.91 11.20
C VAL A 131 9.27 -4.96 10.11
N GLU A 132 9.99 -6.08 10.22
CA GLU A 132 9.43 -7.33 9.73
C GLU A 132 8.08 -7.40 10.43
N GLU A 133 7.00 -7.02 9.75
CA GLU A 133 5.68 -7.54 10.10
C GLU A 133 5.84 -9.05 9.86
N GLU A 134 6.49 -9.76 10.80
CA GLU A 134 6.04 -11.08 11.15
C GLU A 134 4.54 -10.89 11.28
N PRO A 135 3.75 -11.48 10.37
CA PRO A 135 2.32 -11.49 10.55
C PRO A 135 2.18 -12.04 11.96
N ALA A 136 1.60 -11.25 12.88
CA ALA A 136 1.28 -11.78 14.20
C ALA A 136 0.70 -13.17 13.93
N GLU A 137 1.27 -14.23 14.52
CA GLU A 137 0.80 -15.59 14.24
C GLU A 137 -0.66 -15.63 14.72
N LEU A 138 -1.56 -15.36 13.77
CA LEU A 138 -2.98 -15.31 14.02
C LEU A 138 -3.50 -16.72 13.80
N PRO A 139 -4.43 -17.17 14.65
CA PRO A 139 -5.02 -18.49 14.49
C PRO A 139 -5.65 -18.62 13.11
N GLU A 140 -5.50 -19.80 12.50
CA GLU A 140 -6.11 -20.09 11.21
C GLU A 140 -7.63 -19.93 11.27
N GLY A 141 -8.18 -19.35 10.22
CA GLY A 141 -9.62 -19.19 10.09
C GLY A 141 -10.31 -20.56 10.04
N THR A 142 -11.44 -20.67 10.74
CA THR A 142 -12.27 -21.88 10.71
C THR A 142 -13.54 -21.60 9.91
N SER A 143 -14.14 -22.64 9.32
CA SER A 143 -15.44 -22.52 8.68
C SER A 143 -16.38 -23.65 9.07
N LEU A 144 -17.67 -23.37 9.06
CA LEU A 144 -18.73 -24.35 9.28
C LEU A 144 -19.78 -24.23 8.17
N THR A 145 -20.29 -25.37 7.71
CA THR A 145 -21.31 -25.43 6.66
C THR A 145 -22.62 -25.90 7.30
N VAL A 146 -23.69 -25.16 7.05
CA VAL A 146 -25.05 -25.46 7.52
C VAL A 146 -26.00 -25.24 6.35
N ASP A 147 -26.72 -26.29 5.95
CA ASP A 147 -27.58 -26.30 4.76
C ASP A 147 -26.82 -25.81 3.50
N ASN A 148 -27.35 -24.79 2.82
CA ASN A 148 -26.74 -24.13 1.67
C ASN A 148 -25.96 -22.85 2.06
N LYS A 149 -25.48 -22.78 3.31
CA LYS A 149 -24.70 -21.65 3.83
C LYS A 149 -23.36 -22.12 4.37
N ARG A 150 -22.33 -21.30 4.16
CA ARG A 150 -21.03 -21.47 4.80
C ARG A 150 -20.70 -20.24 5.64
N PHE A 151 -20.35 -20.46 6.90
CA PHE A 151 -19.89 -19.42 7.80
C PHE A 151 -18.39 -19.51 7.96
N PHE A 152 -17.68 -18.41 7.71
CA PHE A 152 -16.24 -18.28 7.88
C PHE A 152 -15.93 -17.41 9.09
N PHE A 153 -14.95 -17.82 9.88
CA PHE A 153 -14.45 -17.11 11.07
C PHE A 153 -12.98 -16.81 10.85
N ASP A 154 -12.69 -15.69 10.20
CA ASP A 154 -11.32 -15.30 9.86
C ASP A 154 -10.78 -14.35 10.92
N VAL A 155 -9.67 -14.71 11.57
CA VAL A 155 -8.93 -13.76 12.41
C VAL A 155 -7.92 -13.00 11.55
N GLY A 156 -7.96 -11.68 11.62
CA GLY A 156 -7.07 -10.80 10.87
C GLY A 156 -6.54 -9.67 11.74
N SER A 157 -5.42 -9.07 11.32
CA SER A 157 -4.89 -7.85 11.90
C SER A 157 -4.93 -6.73 10.87
N ASN A 158 -5.09 -5.50 11.37
CA ASN A 158 -4.83 -4.30 10.60
C ASN A 158 -4.24 -3.23 11.52
N LYS A 159 -4.01 -2.02 11.00
CA LYS A 159 -3.50 -0.87 11.79
C LYS A 159 -4.35 -0.48 13.02
N TYR A 160 -5.58 -0.95 13.12
CA TYR A 160 -6.48 -0.72 14.25
C TYR A 160 -6.46 -1.86 15.29
N GLY A 161 -5.75 -2.96 15.01
CA GLY A 161 -5.59 -4.11 15.89
C GLY A 161 -6.13 -5.41 15.28
N VAL A 162 -6.19 -6.44 16.11
CA VAL A 162 -6.75 -7.75 15.75
C VAL A 162 -8.28 -7.68 15.71
N PHE A 163 -8.88 -8.36 14.74
CA PHE A 163 -10.32 -8.47 14.57
C PHE A 163 -10.69 -9.87 14.06
N MET A 164 -11.94 -10.26 14.29
CA MET A 164 -12.52 -11.46 13.70
C MET A 164 -13.57 -11.03 12.69
N ARG A 165 -13.49 -11.54 11.47
CA ARG A 165 -14.52 -11.36 10.45
C ARG A 165 -15.36 -12.63 10.38
N VAL A 166 -16.64 -12.49 10.72
CA VAL A 166 -17.62 -13.58 10.58
C VAL A 166 -18.37 -13.34 9.29
N SER A 167 -18.21 -14.22 8.31
CA SER A 167 -18.85 -14.12 6.99
C SER A 167 -19.89 -15.21 6.78
N GLU A 168 -21.13 -14.86 6.46
CA GLU A 168 -22.14 -15.77 5.91
C GLU A 168 -22.04 -15.77 4.38
N VAL A 169 -21.85 -16.94 3.78
CA VAL A 169 -21.72 -17.09 2.32
C VAL A 169 -22.77 -18.06 1.79
N LYS A 170 -23.48 -17.63 0.75
CA LYS A 170 -24.35 -18.41 -0.15
C LYS A 170 -23.83 -18.24 -1.59
N PRO A 171 -24.27 -19.08 -2.55
CA PRO A 171 -23.87 -18.94 -3.95
C PRO A 171 -24.10 -17.53 -4.54
N THR A 172 -25.19 -16.87 -4.13
CA THR A 172 -25.62 -15.58 -4.67
C THR A 172 -25.35 -14.39 -3.74
N TYR A 173 -24.90 -14.63 -2.51
CA TYR A 173 -24.83 -13.57 -1.49
C TYR A 173 -23.74 -13.83 -0.46
N ARG A 174 -23.05 -12.76 -0.07
CA ARG A 174 -22.08 -12.78 1.02
C ARG A 174 -22.31 -11.61 1.95
N ASN A 175 -22.51 -11.92 3.23
CA ASN A 175 -22.59 -10.97 4.31
C ASN A 175 -21.43 -11.16 5.28
N SER A 176 -20.99 -10.08 5.92
CA SER A 176 -19.99 -10.21 6.97
C SER A 176 -20.09 -9.11 8.00
N ILE A 177 -19.76 -9.46 9.24
CA ILE A 177 -19.50 -8.52 10.33
C ILE A 177 -18.02 -8.59 10.71
N THR A 178 -17.51 -7.48 11.26
CA THR A 178 -16.16 -7.40 11.82
C THR A 178 -16.25 -7.09 13.30
N VAL A 179 -15.69 -7.97 14.13
CA VAL A 179 -15.71 -7.87 15.59
C VAL A 179 -14.28 -7.56 16.06
N PRO A 180 -14.01 -6.35 16.60
CA PRO A 180 -12.69 -6.02 17.14
C PRO A 180 -12.32 -6.87 18.36
N TYR A 181 -11.05 -7.25 18.50
CA TYR A 181 -10.55 -8.08 19.60
C TYR A 181 -10.98 -7.60 20.99
N LYS A 182 -10.92 -6.28 21.21
CA LYS A 182 -11.30 -5.62 22.48
C LYS A 182 -12.74 -5.91 22.97
N VAL A 183 -13.63 -6.42 22.12
CA VAL A 183 -15.01 -6.76 22.50
C VAL A 183 -15.33 -8.25 22.41
N TRP A 184 -14.38 -9.11 22.02
CA TRP A 184 -14.65 -10.55 21.83
C TRP A 184 -15.23 -11.21 23.09
N ALA A 185 -14.68 -10.93 24.26
CA ALA A 185 -15.18 -11.49 25.53
C ALA A 185 -16.65 -11.14 25.78
N LYS A 186 -17.05 -9.87 25.54
CA LYS A 186 -18.43 -9.42 25.70
C LYS A 186 -19.36 -10.02 24.65
N PHE A 187 -18.87 -10.13 23.42
CA PHE A 187 -19.61 -10.74 22.31
C PHE A 187 -19.88 -12.23 22.60
N GLY A 188 -18.83 -12.98 22.98
CA GLY A 188 -18.93 -14.40 23.34
C GLY A 188 -19.85 -14.64 24.54
N HIS A 189 -19.71 -13.85 25.60
CA HIS A 189 -20.59 -13.97 26.77
C HIS A 189 -22.07 -13.78 26.41
N THR A 190 -22.37 -12.76 25.59
CA THR A 190 -23.73 -12.52 25.09
C THR A 190 -24.25 -13.71 24.26
N PHE A 191 -23.40 -14.27 23.40
CA PHE A 191 -23.76 -15.42 22.57
C PHE A 191 -24.06 -16.67 23.41
N CYS A 192 -23.19 -16.99 24.38
CA CYS A 192 -23.40 -18.12 25.31
C CYS A 192 -24.70 -17.97 26.11
N LYS A 193 -24.95 -16.76 26.66
CA LYS A 193 -26.19 -16.47 27.39
C LYS A 193 -27.43 -16.82 26.56
N TYR A 194 -27.50 -16.34 25.32
CA TYR A 194 -28.65 -16.64 24.45
C TYR A 194 -28.72 -18.12 24.05
N SER A 195 -27.57 -18.79 23.89
CA SER A 195 -27.56 -20.24 23.62
C SER A 195 -28.21 -21.03 24.76
N ASP A 196 -27.92 -20.68 26.01
CA ASP A 196 -28.50 -21.36 27.18
C ASP A 196 -29.99 -21.03 27.37
N GLU A 197 -30.40 -19.78 27.10
CA GLU A 197 -31.82 -19.40 27.10
C GLU A 197 -32.63 -20.18 26.05
N MET A 198 -32.07 -20.39 24.86
CA MET A 198 -32.73 -21.15 23.79
C MET A 198 -32.88 -22.64 24.13
N LYS A 199 -31.91 -23.24 24.82
CA LYS A 199 -32.03 -24.64 25.30
C LYS A 199 -33.21 -24.81 26.24
N LYS A 200 -33.40 -23.88 27.18
CA LYS A 200 -34.53 -23.90 28.14
C LYS A 200 -35.89 -23.78 27.46
N ILE A 201 -35.96 -23.18 26.26
CA ILE A 201 -37.19 -23.08 25.48
C ILE A 201 -37.45 -24.41 24.75
N GLN A 202 -36.42 -25.07 24.22
CA GLN A 202 -36.56 -26.36 23.53
C GLN A 202 -36.84 -27.54 24.46
N GLU A 203 -36.45 -27.44 25.73
CA GLU A 203 -36.71 -28.45 26.76
C GLU A 203 -38.11 -28.33 27.41
N LYS A 204 -38.88 -27.31 27.04
CA LYS A 204 -40.30 -27.14 27.41
C LYS A 204 -41.21 -27.60 26.29
#